data_AF-A0A7Y9MEC8-F1
#
_entry.id   AF-A0A7Y9MEC8-F1
#
_cell.length_a   1.000
_cell.length_b   1.000
_cell.length_c   1.000
_cell.angle_alpha   90.00
_cell.angle_beta   90.00
_cell.angle_gamma   90.00
#
_symmetry.space_group_name_H-M   'P 1'
#
loop_
_entity.id
_entity.type
_entity.pdbx_description
1 polymer ?
#
loop_
_entity_poly.entity_id
_entity_poly.type
_entity_poly.pdbx_seq_one_letter_code
_entity_poly.pdbx_strand_id
1 'polypeptide(L)' 'MNAQRPAFESRFPGQSLDRSQWFAAYLPHWTDSDAAAARYRVADGLTLLIEPDQPVWQPPGDRGFG' A
#
# COMPACT_ATOMS: atom_id res chain seq x y z
N MET A 1 -29.34 24.33 -4.94
CA MET A 1 -28.51 23.21 -4.42
C MET A 1 -27.06 23.68 -4.41
N ASN A 2 -26.41 23.74 -3.25
CA ASN A 2 -24.97 23.96 -3.19
C ASN A 2 -24.27 22.62 -3.44
N ALA A 3 -23.49 22.53 -4.51
CA ALA A 3 -22.64 21.38 -4.76
C ALA A 3 -21.40 21.47 -3.88
N GLN A 4 -21.24 20.55 -2.93
CA GLN A 4 -20.02 20.44 -2.14
C GLN A 4 -18.94 19.71 -2.94
N ARG A 5 -17.72 20.23 -2.91
CA ARG A 5 -16.55 19.57 -3.53
C ARG A 5 -15.84 18.65 -2.52
N PRO A 6 -15.20 17.56 -3.00
CA PRO A 6 -14.45 16.67 -2.12
C PRO A 6 -13.22 17.38 -1.54
N ALA A 7 -12.96 17.18 -0.25
CA ALA A 7 -11.78 17.70 0.44
C ALA A 7 -10.49 16.97 0.03
N PHE A 8 -10.62 15.74 -0.48
CA PHE A 8 -9.53 14.95 -1.02
C PHE A 8 -10.06 14.04 -2.11
N GLU A 9 -9.27 13.84 -3.16
CA GLU A 9 -9.57 12.93 -4.25
C GLU A 9 -8.26 12.38 -4.82
N SER A 10 -8.17 11.06 -4.95
CA SER A 10 -7.08 10.40 -5.66
C SER A 10 -7.68 9.46 -6.69
N ARG A 11 -7.41 9.75 -7.96
CA ARG A 11 -7.85 8.93 -9.11
C ARG A 11 -6.78 7.97 -9.61
N PHE A 12 -5.58 8.00 -9.02
CA PHE A 12 -4.40 7.25 -9.47
C PHE A 12 -4.12 7.40 -10.97
N PRO A 13 -4.01 8.64 -11.49
CA PRO A 13 -3.78 8.85 -12.92
C PRO A 13 -2.37 8.41 -13.33
N GLY A 14 -2.23 7.95 -14.58
CA GLY A 14 -0.93 7.63 -15.17
C GLY A 14 -0.46 6.21 -14.83
N GLN A 15 0.86 6.05 -14.67
CA GLN A 15 1.50 4.72 -14.53
C GLN A 15 2.29 4.57 -13.22
N SER A 16 2.23 5.58 -12.35
CA SER A 16 3.03 5.63 -11.12
C SER A 16 2.17 6.11 -9.95
N LEU A 17 2.42 5.55 -8.76
CA LEU A 17 1.75 5.96 -7.54
C LEU A 17 2.34 7.28 -7.03
N ASP A 18 1.48 8.26 -6.73
CA ASP A 18 1.90 9.50 -6.08
C ASP A 18 2.36 9.22 -4.63
N ARG A 19 3.67 9.25 -4.41
CA ARG A 19 4.32 8.99 -3.12
C ARG A 19 4.16 10.14 -2.12
N SER A 20 3.71 11.31 -2.56
CA SER A 20 3.37 12.42 -1.65
C SER A 20 2.02 12.21 -0.96
N GLN A 21 1.15 11.38 -1.56
CA GLN A 21 -0.18 11.06 -1.05
C GLN A 21 -0.24 9.67 -0.40
N TRP A 22 0.55 8.71 -0.90
CA TRP A 22 0.41 7.30 -0.55
C TRP A 22 1.72 6.68 -0.08
N PHE A 23 1.64 5.89 0.99
CA PHE A 23 2.72 5.05 1.47
C PHE A 23 2.44 3.58 1.11
N ALA A 24 3.23 3.00 0.20
CA ALA A 24 3.05 1.67 -0.37
C ALA A 24 3.72 0.57 0.44
N ALA A 25 3.56 0.62 1.76
CA ALA A 25 3.94 -0.49 2.63
C ALA A 25 2.94 -0.61 3.77
N TYR A 26 2.65 -1.85 4.16
CA TYR A 26 1.73 -2.13 5.26
C TYR A 26 2.48 -2.08 6.59
N LEU A 27 2.22 -1.03 7.38
CA LEU A 27 2.76 -0.84 8.74
C LEU A 27 4.29 -1.13 8.82
N PRO A 28 5.14 -0.42 8.07
CA PRO A 28 6.57 -0.71 7.94
C PRO A 28 7.38 -0.59 9.24
N HIS A 29 6.77 -0.11 10.32
CA HIS A 29 7.39 -0.01 11.64
C HIS A 29 7.23 -1.28 12.49
N TRP A 30 6.48 -2.28 12.00
CA TRP A 30 6.20 -3.55 12.69
C TRP A 30 6.92 -4.75 12.07
N THR A 31 7.67 -4.55 10.99
CA THR A 31 8.34 -5.59 10.21
C THR A 31 9.43 -4.96 9.33
N ASP A 32 10.24 -5.76 8.65
CA ASP A 32 11.19 -5.28 7.66
C ASP A 32 10.46 -4.57 6.50
N SER A 33 10.98 -3.42 6.07
CA SER A 33 10.33 -2.56 5.07
C SER A 33 10.09 -3.29 3.74
N ASP A 34 10.98 -4.20 3.37
CA ASP A 34 10.89 -4.95 2.12
C ASP A 34 9.79 -6.02 2.18
N ALA A 35 9.55 -6.62 3.35
CA ALA A 35 8.43 -7.55 3.55
C ALA A 35 7.08 -6.81 3.60
N ALA A 36 7.07 -5.58 4.13
CA ALA A 36 5.88 -4.73 4.16
C ALA A 36 5.50 -4.14 2.80
N ALA A 37 6.39 -4.15 1.81
CA ALA A 37 6.21 -3.47 0.53
C ALA A 37 5.00 -4.03 -0.23
N ALA A 38 4.07 -3.15 -0.60
CA ALA A 38 2.91 -3.52 -1.40
C ALA A 38 3.33 -3.73 -2.85
N ARG A 39 2.88 -4.83 -3.46
CA ARG A 39 2.91 -5.00 -4.91
C ARG A 39 1.63 -4.44 -5.52
N TYR A 40 1.76 -3.59 -6.52
CA TYR A 40 0.62 -2.92 -7.15
C TYR A 40 0.91 -2.54 -8.60
N ARG A 41 -0.16 -2.27 -9.34
CA ARG A 41 -0.13 -1.67 -10.68
C ARG A 41 -0.96 -0.39 -10.68
N VAL A 42 -0.42 0.68 -11.25
CA VAL A 42 -1.16 1.91 -11.55
C VAL A 42 -1.40 1.96 -13.06
N ALA A 43 -2.66 2.04 -13.45
CA ALA A 43 -3.10 2.20 -14.83
C ALA A 43 -4.41 3.01 -14.84
N ASP A 44 -5.54 2.38 -15.18
CA ASP A 44 -6.88 2.97 -15.03
C ASP A 44 -7.38 2.91 -13.56
N GLY A 45 -6.52 3.33 -12.64
CA GLY A 45 -6.70 3.17 -11.19
C GLY A 45 -5.57 2.39 -10.54
N LEU A 46 -5.75 2.06 -9.26
CA LEU A 46 -4.81 1.27 -8.46
C LEU A 46 -5.31 -0.17 -8.31
N THR A 47 -4.49 -1.15 -8.69
CA THR A 47 -4.73 -2.57 -8.41
C THR A 47 -3.66 -3.09 -7.45
N LEU A 48 -4.08 -3.61 -6.30
CA LEU A 48 -3.21 -4.33 -5.36
C LEU A 48 -3.06 -5.79 -5.79
N LEU A 49 -1.87 -6.34 -5.59
CA LEU A 49 -1.51 -7.68 -6.02
C LEU A 49 -1.00 -8.48 -4.82
N ILE A 50 -1.33 -9.77 -4.80
CA ILE A 50 -0.67 -10.77 -3.97
C ILE A 50 -0.22 -11.86 -4.92
N GLU A 51 1.08 -11.95 -5.14
CA GLU A 51 1.67 -12.93 -6.06
C GLU A 51 2.20 -14.15 -5.30
N PRO A 52 2.33 -15.33 -5.96
CA PRO A 52 2.74 -16.55 -5.28
C PRO A 52 4.08 -16.48 -4.56
N ASP A 53 4.99 -15.62 -5.04
CA ASP A 53 6.33 -15.40 -4.48
C ASP A 53 6.37 -14.25 -3.46
N GLN A 54 5.23 -13.62 -3.16
CA GLN A 54 5.19 -12.53 -2.21
C GLN A 54 5.40 -13.07 -0.78
N PRO A 55 6.39 -12.54 -0.03
CA PRO A 55 6.65 -13.00 1.32
C PRO A 55 5.48 -12.65 2.26
N VAL A 56 5.41 -13.36 3.38
CA VAL A 56 4.57 -12.92 4.50
C VAL A 56 5.04 -11.56 4.97
N TRP A 57 4.12 -10.59 5.05
CA TRP A 57 4.46 -9.21 5.41
C TRP A 57 5.13 -9.12 6.79
N GLN A 58 4.69 -9.99 7.71
CA GLN A 58 5.31 -10.21 9.02
C GLN A 58 5.68 -11.69 9.13
N PRO A 59 6.96 -12.05 8.92
CA PRO A 59 7.44 -13.39 9.18
C PRO A 59 7.20 -13.79 10.65
N PRO A 60 6.96 -15.09 10.93
CA PRO A 60 6.97 -15.58 12.29
C PRO A 60 8.39 -15.47 12.85
N GLY A 61 8.68 -14.34 13.51
CA GLY A 61 9.78 -14.20 14.46
C GLY A 61 9.34 -14.67 15.85
N ASP A 62 10.28 -14.71 16.80
CA ASP A 62 10.02 -14.92 18.22
C ASP A 62 9.15 -13.76 18.74
N ARG A 63 7.84 -13.84 18.50
CA ARG A 63 6.87 -12.99 19.16
C ARG A 63 7.01 -13.39 20.61
N GLY A 64 7.65 -12.53 21.43
CA GLY A 64 7.83 -12.71 22.86
C GLY A 64 6.52 -12.76 23.66
N PHE A 65 5.58 -13.59 23.21
CA PHE A 65 4.52 -14.20 24.00
C PHE A 65 5.08 -15.57 24.44
N GLY A 66 6.11 -15.52 25.29
CA GLY A 66 6.42 -16.62 26.21
C GLY A 66 5.48 -16.58 27.40
#